data_AF-A0A6U3WZ52-F1
#
_entry.id   AF-A0A6U3WZ52-F1
#
_cell.length_a   1.000
_cell.length_b   1.000
_cell.length_c   1.000
_cell.angle_alpha   90.00
_cell.angle_beta   90.00
_cell.angle_gamma   90.00
#
_symmetry.space_group_name_H-M   'P 1'
#
loop_
_entity.id
_entity.type
_entity.pdbx_description
1 polymer ?
#
loop_
_entity_poly.entity_id
_entity_poly.type
_entity_poly.pdbx_seq_one_letter_code
_entity_poly.pdbx_strand_id
1 'polypeptide(L)'
;GAKTVGNDPNFLDSYFSNSRLSYIGSFQQRVKSSGSAKGVASSVRAGCKKFVMLVDMDCFFASVVLRKYPQHRSKPVAIAHAHSNNQANNANSSSELSTCNYLARQKGVKKGMFLGDAIIKCPDLVVLPYDFEGFQEVSGIVADQLRLYAEQYNGCIEQVSCDEAYVEINVDPNDCNNDIYDFVK
;
A
#
# COMPACT_ATOMS: atom_id res chain seq x y z
N GLY A 1 -20.98 0.91 7.63
CA GLY A 1 -21.13 0.83 9.10
C GLY A 1 -21.94 2.02 9.59
N ALA A 2 -22.67 1.87 10.69
CA ALA A 2 -23.39 2.96 11.33
C ALA A 2 -22.39 4.05 11.79
N LYS A 3 -22.71 5.33 11.53
CA LYS A 3 -21.89 6.45 11.99
C LYS A 3 -22.11 6.61 13.49
N THR A 4 -21.09 6.32 14.28
CA THR A 4 -21.05 6.61 15.72
C THR A 4 -20.79 8.11 15.90
N VAL A 5 -21.49 8.76 16.84
CA VAL A 5 -21.27 10.18 17.20
C VAL A 5 -20.24 10.28 18.33
N GLY A 6 -19.66 11.46 18.56
CA GLY A 6 -18.56 11.63 19.53
C GLY A 6 -18.88 11.20 20.98
N ASN A 7 -20.16 11.10 21.34
CA ASN A 7 -20.62 10.63 22.65
C ASN A 7 -20.94 9.13 22.70
N ASP A 8 -20.81 8.41 21.58
CA ASP A 8 -20.98 6.96 21.53
C ASP A 8 -19.75 6.29 22.17
N PRO A 9 -19.92 5.38 23.14
CA PRO A 9 -18.81 4.66 23.75
C PRO A 9 -17.98 3.86 22.73
N ASN A 10 -18.58 3.45 21.60
CA ASN A 10 -17.89 2.74 20.51
C ASN A 10 -17.29 3.69 19.45
N PHE A 11 -17.34 5.01 19.68
CA PHE A 11 -16.90 6.01 18.71
C PHE A 11 -15.42 5.84 18.33
N LEU A 12 -14.55 5.65 19.32
CA LEU A 12 -13.12 5.51 19.09
C LEU A 12 -12.81 4.25 18.28
N ASP A 13 -13.39 3.11 18.65
CA ASP A 13 -13.18 1.85 17.94
C ASP A 13 -13.65 1.93 16.49
N SER A 14 -14.84 2.51 16.28
CA SER A 14 -15.39 2.77 14.95
C SER A 14 -14.51 3.72 14.14
N TYR A 15 -14.03 4.81 14.73
CA TYR A 15 -13.17 5.78 14.06
C TYR A 15 -11.83 5.16 13.65
N PHE A 16 -11.14 4.48 14.56
CA PHE A 16 -9.84 3.86 14.28
C PHE A 16 -9.94 2.71 13.28
N SER A 17 -11.03 1.92 13.32
CA SER A 17 -11.26 0.81 12.38
C SER A 17 -11.52 1.28 10.95
N ASN A 18 -12.00 2.51 10.78
CA ASN A 18 -12.28 3.08 9.46
C ASN A 18 -11.21 4.09 9.00
N SER A 19 -10.32 4.53 9.88
CA SER A 19 -9.32 5.56 9.57
C SER A 19 -8.11 4.97 8.85
N ARG A 20 -7.94 5.33 7.57
CA ARG A 20 -6.73 5.00 6.80
C ARG A 20 -5.45 5.54 7.45
N LEU A 21 -5.50 6.73 8.05
CA LEU A 21 -4.32 7.38 8.63
C LEU A 21 -3.92 6.68 9.91
N SER A 22 -4.90 6.24 10.69
CA SER A 22 -4.65 5.40 11.86
C SER A 22 -4.11 4.04 11.44
N TYR A 23 -4.64 3.44 10.37
CA TYR A 23 -4.11 2.20 9.81
C TYR A 23 -2.65 2.35 9.38
N ILE A 24 -2.29 3.40 8.63
CA ILE A 24 -0.90 3.64 8.20
C ILE A 24 -0.02 3.99 9.41
N GLY A 25 -0.45 4.90 10.27
CA GLY A 25 0.35 5.39 11.40
C GLY A 25 0.66 4.33 12.47
N SER A 26 -0.23 3.35 12.66
CA SER A 26 0.01 2.22 13.58
C SER A 26 0.70 1.02 12.94
N PHE A 27 1.13 1.13 11.67
CA PHE A 27 1.72 0.02 10.92
C PHE A 27 2.94 -0.60 11.63
N GLN A 28 3.94 0.21 11.98
CA GLN A 28 5.16 -0.28 12.63
C GLN A 28 4.86 -0.98 13.96
N GLN A 29 3.84 -0.51 14.70
CA GLN A 29 3.43 -1.15 15.94
C GLN A 29 2.84 -2.54 15.68
N ARG A 30 2.00 -2.69 14.63
CA ARG A 30 1.44 -3.98 14.22
C ARG A 30 2.51 -4.98 13.77
N VAL A 31 3.51 -4.52 13.02
CA VAL A 31 4.64 -5.36 12.58
C VAL A 31 5.50 -5.81 13.77
N LYS A 32 5.82 -4.89 14.70
CA LYS A 32 6.58 -5.22 15.91
C LYS A 32 5.86 -6.22 16.81
N SER A 33 4.53 -6.10 16.95
CA SER A 33 3.73 -7.02 17.77
C SER A 33 3.56 -8.41 17.15
N SER A 34 3.62 -8.52 15.81
CA SER A 34 3.46 -9.79 15.09
C SER A 34 4.75 -10.63 15.02
N GLY A 35 5.82 -10.20 15.69
CA GLY A 35 7.06 -10.98 15.80
C GLY A 35 7.87 -11.07 14.51
N SER A 36 7.54 -10.27 13.48
CA SER A 36 8.28 -10.22 12.23
C SER A 36 9.67 -9.63 12.45
N ALA A 37 10.61 -10.55 12.64
CA ALA A 37 12.06 -10.51 12.76
C ALA A 37 12.74 -9.16 13.07
N LYS A 38 13.47 -9.15 14.20
CA LYS A 38 14.69 -8.35 14.33
C LYS A 38 15.60 -8.66 13.13
N GLY A 39 16.06 -7.64 12.44
CA GLY A 39 17.11 -7.78 11.44
C GLY A 39 18.31 -8.49 12.07
N VAL A 40 18.66 -9.66 11.54
CA VAL A 40 19.95 -10.28 11.83
C VAL A 40 20.99 -9.35 11.21
N ALA A 41 21.96 -8.90 12.01
CA ALA A 41 23.05 -8.09 11.50
C ALA A 41 23.75 -8.86 10.37
N SER A 42 23.55 -8.42 9.12
CA SER A 42 24.16 -9.02 7.96
C SER A 42 25.66 -8.68 8.01
N SER A 43 26.51 -9.69 8.27
CA SER A 43 27.95 -9.50 8.11
C SER A 43 28.25 -9.63 6.62
N VAL A 44 28.55 -8.52 5.96
CA VAL A 44 28.96 -8.53 4.55
C VAL A 44 30.19 -9.45 4.41
N ARG A 45 30.07 -10.51 3.61
CA ARG A 45 31.21 -11.40 3.32
C ARG A 45 32.27 -10.60 2.58
N ALA A 46 33.55 -10.84 2.90
CA ALA A 46 34.66 -10.16 2.24
C ALA A 46 34.60 -10.38 0.72
N GLY A 47 34.58 -9.30 -0.06
CA GLY A 47 34.51 -9.33 -1.53
C GLY A 47 33.10 -9.16 -2.12
N CYS A 48 32.03 -9.28 -1.33
CA CYS A 48 30.66 -9.01 -1.78
C CYS A 48 30.36 -7.50 -1.82
N LYS A 49 29.49 -7.09 -2.75
CA LYS A 49 28.97 -5.70 -2.84
C LYS A 49 27.59 -5.62 -2.21
N LYS A 50 27.39 -4.63 -1.34
CA LYS A 50 26.10 -4.33 -0.74
C LYS A 50 25.26 -3.44 -1.67
N PHE A 51 24.01 -3.83 -1.88
CA PHE A 51 22.99 -3.04 -2.58
C PHE A 51 21.79 -2.81 -1.67
N VAL A 52 21.18 -1.62 -1.77
CA VAL A 52 19.94 -1.28 -1.07
C VAL A 52 18.92 -0.84 -2.12
N MET A 53 17.78 -1.52 -2.15
CA MET A 53 16.68 -1.24 -3.05
C MET A 53 15.50 -0.68 -2.26
N LEU A 54 14.91 0.39 -2.75
CA LEU A 54 13.61 0.86 -2.26
C LEU A 54 12.51 0.22 -3.10
N VAL A 55 11.66 -0.58 -2.47
CA VAL A 55 10.51 -1.22 -3.09
C VAL A 55 9.25 -0.49 -2.64
N ASP A 56 8.50 0.07 -3.58
CA ASP A 56 7.22 0.78 -3.37
C ASP A 56 6.15 0.17 -4.29
N MET A 57 5.00 -0.21 -3.72
CA MET A 57 3.91 -0.83 -4.46
C MET A 57 2.97 0.18 -5.13
N ASP A 58 2.91 0.08 -6.45
CA ASP A 58 2.08 0.91 -7.32
C ASP A 58 0.60 0.94 -6.93
N CYS A 59 0.12 2.16 -6.62
CA CYS A 59 -1.26 2.46 -6.24
C CYS A 59 -1.87 1.42 -5.28
N PHE A 60 -1.09 0.98 -4.29
CA PHE A 60 -1.33 -0.19 -3.45
C PHE A 60 -2.80 -0.47 -3.08
N PHE A 61 -3.49 0.46 -2.41
CA PHE A 61 -4.88 0.20 -2.00
C PHE A 61 -5.84 -0.04 -3.18
N ALA A 62 -5.66 0.64 -4.32
CA ALA A 62 -6.48 0.39 -5.50
C ALA A 62 -6.16 -0.99 -6.10
N SER A 63 -4.88 -1.34 -6.19
CA SER A 63 -4.42 -2.65 -6.69
C SER A 63 -4.96 -3.81 -5.85
N VAL A 64 -4.94 -3.68 -4.52
CA VAL A 64 -5.47 -4.70 -3.61
C VAL A 64 -6.99 -4.83 -3.74
N VAL A 65 -7.73 -3.71 -3.69
CA VAL A 65 -9.20 -3.74 -3.79
C VAL A 65 -9.64 -4.32 -5.14
N LEU A 66 -8.94 -4.01 -6.23
CA LEU A 66 -9.23 -4.55 -7.56
C LEU A 66 -9.09 -6.08 -7.69
N ARG A 67 -8.44 -6.76 -6.72
CA ARG A 67 -8.47 -8.23 -6.63
C ARG A 67 -9.90 -8.75 -6.40
N LYS A 68 -10.69 -8.04 -5.57
CA LYS A 68 -12.11 -8.37 -5.26
C LYS A 68 -13.09 -7.85 -6.31
N TYR A 69 -12.69 -6.91 -7.15
CA TYR A 69 -13.54 -6.29 -8.18
C TYR A 69 -12.93 -6.38 -9.60
N PRO A 70 -12.76 -7.60 -10.15
CA PRO A 70 -12.09 -7.81 -11.44
C PRO A 70 -12.75 -7.06 -12.62
N GLN A 71 -14.07 -6.83 -12.56
CA GLN A 71 -14.83 -6.07 -13.56
C GLN A 71 -14.45 -4.59 -13.66
N HIS A 72 -13.62 -4.08 -12.74
CA HIS A 72 -13.17 -2.68 -12.70
C HIS A 72 -11.69 -2.49 -13.06
N ARG A 73 -10.95 -3.56 -13.40
CA ARG A 73 -9.51 -3.47 -13.71
C ARG A 73 -9.17 -2.54 -14.88
N SER A 74 -10.07 -2.43 -15.86
CA SER A 74 -9.91 -1.55 -17.03
C SER A 74 -10.58 -0.18 -16.85
N LYS A 75 -10.99 0.19 -15.64
CA LYS A 75 -11.70 1.45 -15.36
C LYS A 75 -10.87 2.39 -14.48
N PRO A 76 -11.08 3.72 -14.57
CA PRO A 76 -10.53 4.65 -13.58
C PRO A 76 -11.14 4.35 -12.21
N VAL A 77 -10.29 4.08 -11.21
CA VAL A 77 -10.71 3.63 -9.88
C VAL A 77 -10.03 4.48 -8.80
N ALA A 78 -10.79 4.83 -7.77
CA ALA A 78 -10.29 5.46 -6.55
C ALA A 78 -10.83 4.78 -5.29
N ILE A 79 -10.06 4.86 -4.20
CA ILE A 79 -10.45 4.33 -2.88
C ILE A 79 -10.78 5.50 -1.95
N ALA A 80 -11.99 5.53 -1.41
CA ALA A 80 -12.44 6.57 -0.49
C ALA A 80 -13.61 6.10 0.37
N HIS A 81 -13.94 6.87 1.41
CA HIS A 81 -15.22 6.71 2.11
C HIS A 81 -16.32 7.36 1.27
N ALA A 82 -16.96 6.61 0.37
CA ALA A 82 -18.13 7.09 -0.35
C ALA A 82 -19.39 6.94 0.53
N HIS A 83 -20.18 8.01 0.63
CA HIS A 83 -21.44 8.01 1.38
C HIS A 83 -22.65 7.58 0.54
N SER A 84 -22.50 7.40 -0.77
CA SER A 84 -23.57 6.96 -1.66
C SER A 84 -23.05 6.17 -2.85
N ASN A 85 -23.77 5.12 -3.24
CA ASN A 85 -23.60 4.42 -4.51
C ASN A 85 -24.06 5.27 -5.71
N ASN A 86 -24.70 6.42 -5.47
CA ASN A 86 -25.12 7.36 -6.50
C ASN A 86 -24.04 8.43 -6.73
N GLN A 87 -23.42 8.37 -7.91
CA GLN A 87 -22.36 9.29 -8.34
C GLN A 87 -22.80 10.76 -8.32
N ALA A 88 -24.08 11.04 -8.61
CA ALA A 88 -24.67 12.38 -8.55
C ALA A 88 -24.63 13.00 -7.13
N ASN A 89 -24.72 12.17 -6.08
CA ASN A 89 -24.65 12.62 -4.69
C ASN A 89 -23.21 12.82 -4.20
N ASN A 90 -22.21 12.41 -4.98
CA ASN A 90 -20.81 12.50 -4.62
C ASN A 90 -20.12 13.76 -5.16
N ALA A 91 -20.76 14.54 -6.04
CA ALA A 91 -20.22 15.81 -6.55
C ALA A 91 -19.99 16.85 -5.44
N ASN A 92 -20.78 16.81 -4.36
CA ASN A 92 -20.61 17.66 -3.18
C ASN A 92 -19.85 16.96 -2.04
N SER A 93 -19.22 15.81 -2.31
CA SER A 93 -18.52 15.05 -1.27
C SER A 93 -17.15 15.68 -0.95
N SER A 94 -16.94 15.94 0.34
CA SER A 94 -15.64 16.34 0.91
C SER A 94 -14.78 15.15 1.35
N SER A 95 -15.15 13.92 0.97
CA SER A 95 -14.34 12.73 1.27
C SER A 95 -13.02 12.77 0.48
N GLU A 96 -11.90 12.62 1.16
CA GLU A 96 -10.58 12.56 0.51
C GLU A 96 -10.35 11.19 -0.15
N LEU A 97 -9.81 11.20 -1.38
CA LEU A 97 -9.34 9.99 -2.04
C LEU A 97 -8.04 9.49 -1.42
N SER A 98 -8.05 8.28 -0.88
CA SER A 98 -6.86 7.66 -0.32
C SER A 98 -5.81 7.32 -1.37
N THR A 99 -6.28 6.82 -2.51
CA THR A 99 -5.46 6.54 -3.68
C THR A 99 -6.34 6.46 -4.92
N CYS A 100 -5.72 6.48 -6.09
CA CYS A 100 -6.35 6.21 -7.38
C CYS A 100 -5.38 5.48 -8.30
N ASN A 101 -5.92 4.63 -9.18
CA ASN A 101 -5.13 3.88 -10.15
C ASN A 101 -4.64 4.76 -11.30
N TYR A 102 -3.71 4.24 -12.11
CA TYR A 102 -3.10 4.99 -13.21
C TYR A 102 -4.11 5.49 -14.25
N LEU A 103 -5.18 4.74 -14.52
CA LEU A 103 -6.25 5.17 -15.43
C LEU A 103 -6.97 6.44 -14.93
N ALA A 104 -7.22 6.55 -13.62
CA ALA A 104 -7.76 7.77 -13.02
C ALA A 104 -6.74 8.91 -13.02
N ARG A 105 -5.45 8.61 -12.75
CA ARG A 105 -4.36 9.61 -12.78
C ARG A 105 -4.19 10.25 -14.16
N GLN A 106 -4.29 9.46 -15.22
CA GLN A 106 -4.25 9.95 -16.61
C GLN A 106 -5.37 10.95 -16.92
N LYS A 107 -6.52 10.82 -16.23
CA LYS A 107 -7.66 11.76 -16.31
C LYS A 107 -7.53 12.93 -15.33
N GLY A 108 -6.39 13.09 -14.67
CA GLY A 108 -6.09 14.22 -13.80
C GLY A 108 -6.56 14.06 -12.34
N VAL A 109 -7.08 12.90 -11.95
CA VAL A 109 -7.39 12.57 -10.56
C VAL A 109 -6.08 12.33 -9.79
N LYS A 110 -6.00 12.78 -8.52
CA LYS A 110 -4.79 12.64 -7.70
C LYS A 110 -5.11 12.02 -6.34
N LYS A 111 -4.12 11.36 -5.74
CA LYS A 111 -4.16 10.99 -4.31
C LYS A 111 -4.34 12.26 -3.48
N GLY A 112 -5.21 12.21 -2.46
CA GLY A 112 -5.53 13.35 -1.61
C GLY A 112 -6.53 14.35 -2.20
N MET A 113 -7.01 14.13 -3.42
CA MET A 113 -8.07 14.96 -4.01
C MET A 113 -9.40 14.71 -3.31
N PHE A 114 -10.25 15.73 -3.18
CA PHE A 114 -11.63 15.52 -2.72
C PHE A 114 -12.44 14.79 -3.78
N LEU A 115 -13.36 13.93 -3.33
CA LEU A 115 -14.17 13.10 -4.21
C LEU A 115 -15.00 13.95 -5.18
N GLY A 116 -15.59 15.07 -4.74
CA GLY A 116 -16.32 15.98 -5.61
C GLY A 116 -15.49 16.45 -6.82
N ASP A 117 -14.28 16.97 -6.56
CA ASP A 117 -13.35 17.43 -7.60
C ASP A 117 -12.91 16.30 -8.53
N ALA A 118 -12.71 15.10 -7.98
CA ALA A 118 -12.33 13.93 -8.74
C ALA A 118 -13.43 13.47 -9.70
N ILE A 119 -14.70 13.50 -9.28
CA ILE A 119 -15.86 13.18 -10.13
C ILE A 119 -15.99 14.21 -11.27
N ILE A 120 -15.77 15.50 -11.00
CA ILE A 120 -15.80 16.54 -12.05
C ILE A 120 -14.73 16.27 -13.12
N LYS A 121 -13.52 15.89 -12.72
CA LYS A 121 -12.42 15.57 -13.65
C LYS A 121 -12.62 14.25 -14.40
N CYS A 122 -13.21 13.26 -13.72
CA CYS A 122 -13.38 11.91 -14.22
C CYS A 122 -14.82 11.45 -13.94
N PRO A 123 -15.80 11.81 -14.80
CA PRO A 123 -17.21 11.48 -14.57
C PRO A 123 -17.50 9.98 -14.52
N ASP A 124 -16.65 9.15 -15.12
CA ASP A 124 -16.74 7.68 -15.09
C ASP A 124 -15.90 7.03 -13.97
N LEU A 125 -15.40 7.83 -13.01
CA LEU A 125 -14.59 7.34 -11.88
C LEU A 125 -15.39 6.37 -11.00
N VAL A 126 -14.88 5.15 -10.87
CA VAL A 126 -15.42 4.14 -9.98
C VAL A 126 -14.79 4.32 -8.60
N VAL A 127 -15.62 4.51 -7.58
CA VAL A 127 -15.16 4.67 -6.19
C VAL A 127 -15.46 3.39 -5.42
N LEU A 128 -14.43 2.75 -4.88
CA LEU A 128 -14.54 1.50 -4.13
C LEU A 128 -14.18 1.71 -2.66
N PRO A 129 -14.75 0.88 -1.75
CA PRO A 129 -14.46 0.97 -0.32
C PRO A 129 -13.03 0.48 0.00
N TYR A 130 -12.57 0.79 1.20
CA TYR A 130 -11.34 0.24 1.75
C TYR A 130 -11.48 -1.26 2.05
N ASP A 131 -10.36 -1.97 1.93
CA ASP A 131 -10.23 -3.39 2.25
C ASP A 131 -9.05 -3.59 3.21
N PHE A 132 -9.20 -3.13 4.46
CA PHE A 132 -8.11 -3.11 5.45
C PHE A 132 -7.52 -4.50 5.72
N GLU A 133 -8.36 -5.54 5.70
CA GLU A 133 -7.92 -6.93 5.82
C GLU A 133 -7.06 -7.33 4.63
N GLY A 134 -7.53 -7.06 3.40
CA GLY A 134 -6.75 -7.32 2.19
C GLY A 134 -5.44 -6.53 2.14
N PHE A 135 -5.41 -5.28 2.64
CA PHE A 135 -4.18 -4.50 2.73
C PHE A 135 -3.16 -5.15 3.65
N GLN A 136 -3.61 -5.66 4.81
CA GLN A 136 -2.73 -6.33 5.76
C GLN A 136 -2.21 -7.66 5.21
N GLU A 137 -3.10 -8.46 4.61
CA GLU A 137 -2.77 -9.73 3.97
C GLU A 137 -1.69 -9.55 2.88
N VAL A 138 -1.93 -8.66 1.91
CA VAL A 138 -1.01 -8.47 0.78
C VAL A 138 0.31 -7.87 1.24
N SER A 139 0.27 -6.90 2.17
CA SER A 139 1.48 -6.30 2.74
C SER A 139 2.37 -7.35 3.40
N GLY A 140 1.79 -8.27 4.18
CA GLY A 140 2.51 -9.38 4.80
C GLY A 140 3.11 -10.33 3.77
N ILE A 141 2.32 -10.75 2.78
CA ILE A 141 2.79 -11.63 1.70
C ILE A 141 3.99 -11.02 0.98
N VAL A 142 3.91 -9.75 0.60
CA VAL A 142 5.00 -9.07 -0.12
C VAL A 142 6.25 -8.94 0.76
N ALA A 143 6.09 -8.54 2.03
CA ALA A 143 7.21 -8.47 2.97
C ALA A 143 7.90 -9.82 3.15
N ASP A 144 7.15 -10.91 3.25
CA ASP A 144 7.71 -12.25 3.38
C ASP A 144 8.46 -12.69 2.12
N GLN A 145 7.94 -12.40 0.93
CA GLN A 145 8.65 -12.66 -0.33
C GLN A 145 9.95 -11.84 -0.44
N LEU A 146 9.91 -10.55 -0.10
CA LEU A 146 11.11 -9.70 -0.11
C LEU A 146 12.16 -10.19 0.90
N ARG A 147 11.73 -10.68 2.07
CA ARG A 147 12.60 -11.25 3.10
C ARG A 147 13.27 -12.52 2.61
N LEU A 148 12.51 -13.46 2.06
CA LEU A 148 13.04 -14.70 1.49
C LEU A 148 14.07 -14.41 0.39
N TYR A 149 13.78 -13.43 -0.48
CA TYR A 149 14.72 -12.99 -1.50
C TYR A 149 15.98 -12.38 -0.90
N ALA A 150 15.85 -11.49 0.09
CA ALA A 150 17.00 -10.86 0.74
C ALA A 150 17.91 -11.90 1.44
N GLU A 151 17.31 -12.88 2.12
CA GLU A 151 18.02 -13.95 2.82
C GLU A 151 18.89 -14.81 1.89
N GLN A 152 18.46 -15.02 0.63
CA GLN A 152 19.25 -15.73 -0.39
C GLN A 152 20.60 -15.06 -0.65
N TYR A 153 20.67 -13.73 -0.51
CA TYR A 153 21.87 -12.92 -0.71
C TYR A 153 22.45 -12.42 0.62
N ASN A 154 22.25 -13.17 1.71
CA ASN A 154 22.70 -12.80 3.06
C ASN A 154 22.31 -11.36 3.44
N GLY A 155 21.13 -10.92 3.02
CA GLY A 155 20.60 -9.58 3.21
C GLY A 155 19.49 -9.52 4.25
N CYS A 156 18.79 -8.39 4.29
CA CYS A 156 17.64 -8.18 5.17
C CYS A 156 16.66 -7.17 4.57
N ILE A 157 15.49 -7.02 5.18
CA ILE A 157 14.52 -5.99 4.81
C ILE A 157 14.18 -5.10 5.99
N GLU A 158 13.88 -3.84 5.71
CA GLU A 158 13.27 -2.89 6.63
C GLU A 158 11.95 -2.41 6.02
N GLN A 159 10.83 -2.91 6.56
CA GLN A 159 9.51 -2.51 6.09
C GLN A 159 9.10 -1.17 6.71
N VAL A 160 8.92 -0.16 5.86
CA VAL A 160 8.68 1.24 6.26
C VAL A 160 7.18 1.49 6.43
N SER A 161 6.37 0.97 5.52
CA SER A 161 4.92 1.09 5.49
C SER A 161 4.26 -0.22 5.04
N CYS A 162 2.93 -0.24 4.91
CA CYS A 162 2.26 -1.39 4.33
C CYS A 162 2.61 -1.65 2.85
N ASP A 163 3.08 -0.62 2.14
CA ASP A 163 3.40 -0.64 0.71
C ASP A 163 4.87 -0.38 0.36
N GLU A 164 5.73 -0.13 1.35
CA GLU A 164 7.10 0.33 1.14
C GLU A 164 8.10 -0.41 2.04
N ALA A 165 9.21 -0.85 1.46
CA ALA A 165 10.30 -1.51 2.18
C ALA A 165 11.68 -1.20 1.56
N TYR A 166 12.69 -1.06 2.41
CA TYR A 166 14.08 -1.17 2.00
C TYR A 166 14.50 -2.64 2.00
N VAL A 167 15.20 -3.06 0.94
CA VAL A 167 15.73 -4.40 0.77
C VAL A 167 17.23 -4.30 0.59
N GLU A 168 17.98 -4.83 1.54
CA GLU A 168 19.43 -4.97 1.48
C GLU A 168 19.79 -6.36 0.95
N ILE A 169 20.72 -6.43 0.01
CA ILE A 169 21.32 -7.68 -0.47
C ILE A 169 22.84 -7.54 -0.56
N ASN A 170 23.56 -8.65 -0.35
CA ASN A 170 25.00 -8.74 -0.51
C ASN A 170 25.30 -9.66 -1.70
N VAL A 171 25.77 -9.07 -2.81
CA VAL A 171 25.97 -9.79 -4.07
C VAL A 171 27.44 -10.18 -4.23
N ASP A 172 27.69 -11.47 -4.48
CA ASP A 172 29.01 -11.96 -4.87
C ASP A 172 29.31 -11.53 -6.31
N PRO A 173 30.53 -11.05 -6.62
CA PRO A 173 30.93 -10.73 -7.99
C PRO A 173 30.80 -11.88 -9.00
N ASN A 174 30.63 -13.13 -8.54
CA ASN A 174 30.37 -14.29 -9.39
C ASN A 174 28.88 -14.54 -9.67
N ASP A 175 27.97 -13.96 -8.86
CA ASP A 175 26.51 -14.16 -9.00
C ASP A 175 25.90 -13.25 -10.08
N CYS A 176 26.58 -12.16 -10.43
CA CYS A 176 26.20 -11.27 -11.51
C CYS A 176 27.44 -10.73 -12.23
N ASN A 177 27.29 -10.17 -13.43
CA ASN A 177 28.42 -9.51 -14.13
C ASN A 177 28.78 -8.15 -13.50
N ASN A 178 28.73 -8.04 -12.17
CA ASN A 178 28.75 -6.80 -11.40
C ASN A 178 27.63 -5.80 -11.77
N ASP A 179 26.56 -6.27 -12.43
CA ASP A 179 25.42 -5.44 -12.80
C ASP A 179 24.20 -5.78 -11.94
N ILE A 180 23.64 -4.76 -11.29
CA ILE A 180 22.43 -4.90 -10.49
C ILE A 180 21.19 -5.17 -11.37
N TYR A 181 21.22 -4.76 -12.65
CA TYR A 181 20.13 -5.02 -13.59
C TYR A 181 19.95 -6.51 -13.91
N ASP A 182 20.94 -7.36 -13.62
CA ASP A 182 20.78 -8.81 -13.74
C ASP A 182 19.70 -9.36 -12.78
N PHE A 183 19.39 -8.64 -11.71
CA PHE A 183 18.37 -9.00 -10.72
C PHE A 183 16.98 -8.40 -10.97
N VAL A 184 16.83 -7.45 -11.91
CA VAL A 184 15.59 -6.67 -12.13
C VAL A 184 14.77 -7.21 -13.32
N LYS A 185 14.83 -8.51 -13.60
CA LYS A 185 14.12 -9.12 -14.74
C LYS A 185 12.67 -9.49 -14.44
#